data_AF-A0A5B8XFB9-F1
#
_entry.id   AF-A0A5B8XFB9-F1
#
_cell.length_a   1.000
_cell.length_b   1.000
_cell.length_c   1.000
_cell.angle_alpha   90.00
_cell.angle_beta   90.00
_cell.angle_gamma   90.00
#
_symmetry.space_group_name_H-M   'P 1'
#
loop_
_entity.id
_entity.type
_entity.pdbx_description
1 polymer ?
#
loop_
_entity_poly.entity_id
_entity_poly.type
_entity_poly.pdbx_seq_one_letter_code
_entity_poly.pdbx_strand_id
1 'polypeptide(L)'
;MSEIIKAFKKLQVDMDYTKSSLFNTGDCHHSGLIWTRRVTRFFAFASLIVLAMNKDFLSIFDINQKYVLLTVFIANVLNYAVSELSDKIEDLNSQIKDCKKHGHEINSLLKESRNVLAIYEDYKVKQKKYQNFDDLDDYLVYQLQDFTTKYNVIIEKMPHIAEKHYNKTQKDFANGTNQYTEQELNNI
;
A
#
# COMPACT_ATOMS: atom_id res chain seq x y z
N MET A 1 11.83 -12.72 -32.67
CA MET A 1 11.04 -11.47 -32.50
C MET A 1 9.57 -11.59 -32.01
N SER A 2 9.03 -12.75 -31.60
CA SER A 2 7.60 -12.90 -31.20
C SER A 2 7.37 -13.11 -29.71
N GLU A 3 8.27 -13.84 -29.02
CA GLU A 3 8.00 -14.32 -27.66
C GLU A 3 8.61 -13.46 -26.56
N ILE A 4 9.84 -12.95 -26.76
CA ILE A 4 10.54 -12.10 -25.77
C ILE A 4 9.73 -10.81 -25.51
N ILE A 5 9.22 -10.17 -26.56
CA ILE A 5 8.37 -8.98 -26.43
C ILE A 5 7.06 -9.31 -25.71
N LYS A 6 6.45 -10.48 -25.98
CA LYS A 6 5.24 -10.92 -25.28
C LYS A 6 5.51 -11.15 -23.80
N ALA A 7 6.62 -11.81 -23.47
CA ALA A 7 7.05 -12.02 -22.08
C ALA A 7 7.30 -10.69 -21.37
N PHE A 8 7.96 -9.75 -22.04
CA PHE A 8 8.23 -8.41 -21.51
C PHE A 8 6.95 -7.61 -21.26
N LYS A 9 6.00 -7.62 -22.22
CA LYS A 9 4.68 -6.99 -22.03
C LYS A 9 3.87 -7.68 -20.92
N LYS A 10 3.95 -9.00 -20.80
CA LYS A 10 3.32 -9.75 -19.70
C LYS A 10 3.90 -9.33 -18.35
N LEU A 11 5.22 -9.18 -18.26
CA LEU A 11 5.89 -8.69 -17.05
C LEU A 11 5.46 -7.26 -16.71
N GLN A 12 5.33 -6.37 -17.70
CA GLN A 12 4.81 -5.02 -17.49
C GLN A 12 3.38 -5.03 -16.95
N VAL A 13 2.51 -5.85 -17.52
CA VAL A 13 1.12 -6.00 -17.05
C VAL A 13 1.09 -6.51 -15.61
N ASP A 14 1.91 -7.50 -15.28
CA ASP A 14 1.99 -8.03 -13.92
C ASP A 14 2.52 -7.00 -12.91
N MET A 15 3.57 -6.25 -13.29
CA MET A 15 4.06 -5.13 -12.48
C MET A 15 2.97 -4.07 -12.26
N ASP A 16 2.20 -3.71 -13.28
CA ASP A 16 1.10 -2.75 -13.15
C ASP A 16 -0.02 -3.30 -12.24
N TYR A 17 -0.35 -4.60 -12.30
CA TYR A 17 -1.29 -5.25 -11.38
C TYR A 17 -0.80 -5.23 -9.93
N THR A 18 0.44 -5.63 -9.71
CA THR A 18 1.04 -5.67 -8.37
C THR A 18 1.12 -4.27 -7.77
N LYS A 19 1.51 -3.27 -8.57
CA LYS A 19 1.50 -1.86 -8.17
C LYS A 19 0.10 -1.42 -7.72
N SER A 20 -0.91 -1.56 -8.58
CA SER A 20 -2.28 -1.16 -8.26
C SER A 20 -2.86 -1.93 -7.07
N SER A 21 -2.48 -3.18 -6.88
CA SER A 21 -2.90 -3.97 -5.73
C SER A 21 -2.24 -3.53 -4.41
N LEU A 22 -0.97 -3.10 -4.44
CA LEU A 22 -0.32 -2.47 -3.28
C LEU A 22 -1.00 -1.17 -2.88
N PHE A 23 -1.41 -0.34 -3.84
CA PHE A 23 -2.14 0.89 -3.53
C PHE A 23 -3.52 0.62 -2.94
N ASN A 24 -4.29 -0.31 -3.52
CA ASN A 24 -5.56 -0.76 -2.95
C ASN A 24 -5.40 -1.28 -1.50
N THR A 25 -4.31 -1.98 -1.23
CA THR A 25 -3.97 -2.50 0.11
C THR A 25 -3.62 -1.34 1.06
N GLY A 26 -2.77 -0.41 0.60
CA GLY A 26 -2.44 0.83 1.31
C GLY A 26 -3.67 1.68 1.66
N ASP A 27 -4.61 1.84 0.74
CA ASP A 27 -5.87 2.57 0.96
C ASP A 27 -6.76 1.88 2.00
N CYS A 28 -6.78 0.54 1.99
CA CYS A 28 -7.46 -0.23 3.02
C CYS A 28 -6.84 0.02 4.42
N HIS A 29 -5.51 0.02 4.51
CA HIS A 29 -4.80 0.33 5.75
C HIS A 29 -5.04 1.79 6.18
N HIS A 30 -5.07 2.74 5.23
CA HIS A 30 -5.34 4.14 5.51
C HIS A 30 -6.77 4.37 6.03
N SER A 31 -7.76 3.70 5.43
CA SER A 31 -9.14 3.70 5.93
C SER A 31 -9.22 3.11 7.34
N GLY A 32 -8.54 1.98 7.58
CA GLY A 32 -8.41 1.38 8.91
C GLY A 32 -7.76 2.32 9.93
N LEU A 33 -6.75 3.07 9.53
CA LEU A 33 -6.06 4.06 10.36
C LEU A 33 -7.00 5.22 10.75
N ILE A 34 -7.75 5.76 9.78
CA ILE A 34 -8.74 6.81 10.03
C ILE A 34 -9.82 6.32 10.99
N TRP A 35 -10.34 5.11 10.76
CA TRP A 35 -11.35 4.52 11.63
C TRP A 35 -10.83 4.32 13.06
N THR A 36 -9.63 3.75 13.19
CA THR A 36 -8.98 3.53 14.50
C THR A 36 -8.80 4.85 15.23
N ARG A 37 -8.30 5.91 14.57
CA ARG A 37 -8.18 7.26 15.15
C ARG A 37 -9.52 7.84 15.60
N ARG A 38 -10.60 7.63 14.84
CA ARG A 38 -11.95 8.10 15.22
C ARG A 38 -12.43 7.38 16.48
N VAL A 39 -12.22 6.07 16.56
CA VAL A 39 -12.57 5.25 17.73
C VAL A 39 -11.77 5.69 18.96
N THR A 40 -10.46 5.87 18.84
CA THR A 40 -9.61 6.35 19.96
C THR A 40 -10.08 7.71 20.46
N ARG A 41 -10.38 8.66 19.57
CA ARG A 41 -10.89 9.99 19.96
C ARG A 41 -12.25 9.90 20.65
N PHE A 42 -13.14 9.04 20.16
CA PHE A 42 -14.44 8.81 20.78
C PHE A 42 -14.30 8.27 22.20
N PHE A 43 -13.46 7.25 22.40
CA PHE A 43 -13.18 6.72 23.74
C PHE A 43 -12.55 7.76 24.65
N ALA A 44 -11.53 8.50 24.20
CA ALA A 44 -10.93 9.58 24.97
C ALA A 44 -11.95 10.66 25.37
N PHE A 45 -12.84 11.04 24.46
CA PHE A 45 -13.91 11.99 24.74
C PHE A 45 -14.93 11.45 25.76
N ALA A 46 -15.35 10.18 25.61
CA ALA A 46 -16.25 9.53 26.58
C ALA A 46 -15.61 9.48 27.98
N SER A 47 -14.31 9.17 28.08
CA SER A 47 -13.55 9.22 29.33
C SER A 47 -13.57 10.60 29.97
N LEU A 48 -13.37 11.65 29.17
CA LEU A 48 -13.41 13.03 29.64
C LEU A 48 -14.80 13.43 30.12
N ILE A 49 -15.88 12.98 29.45
CA ILE A 49 -17.26 13.20 29.93
C ILE A 49 -17.47 12.51 31.27
N VAL A 50 -17.07 11.24 31.42
CA VAL A 50 -17.19 10.51 32.69
C VAL A 50 -16.41 11.21 33.80
N LEU A 51 -15.23 11.76 33.52
CA LEU A 51 -14.46 12.56 34.47
C LEU A 51 -15.10 13.92 34.76
N ALA A 52 -15.70 14.58 33.76
CA ALA A 52 -16.30 15.91 33.90
C ALA A 52 -17.65 15.85 34.63
N MET A 53 -18.50 14.86 34.34
CA MET A 53 -19.72 14.57 35.09
C MET A 53 -19.42 14.18 36.54
N ASN A 54 -18.19 13.76 36.83
CA ASN A 54 -17.71 13.51 38.19
C ASN A 54 -17.28 14.79 38.95
N LYS A 55 -17.24 15.99 38.35
CA LYS A 55 -16.88 17.22 39.08
C LYS A 55 -17.93 17.66 40.11
N ASP A 56 -19.22 17.38 39.87
CA ASP A 56 -20.29 17.53 40.88
C ASP A 56 -20.42 16.31 41.80
N PHE A 57 -19.74 15.20 41.49
CA PHE A 57 -19.66 14.01 42.32
C PHE A 57 -18.57 14.17 43.40
N LEU A 58 -17.41 14.73 43.05
CA LEU A 58 -16.29 14.93 43.98
C LEU A 58 -16.60 15.86 45.16
N SER A 59 -17.59 16.75 45.06
CA SER A 59 -18.02 17.63 46.15
C SER A 59 -19.06 16.99 47.10
N ILE A 60 -19.56 15.78 46.78
CA ILE A 60 -20.62 15.09 47.54
C ILE A 60 -20.09 13.86 48.33
N PHE A 61 -18.90 13.34 48.01
CA PHE A 61 -18.42 12.08 48.60
C PHE A 61 -17.52 12.26 49.83
N ASP A 62 -18.09 11.94 50.99
CA ASP A 62 -17.39 11.13 52.00
C ASP A 62 -16.98 9.82 51.29
N ILE A 63 -15.68 9.66 51.00
CA ILE A 63 -15.18 8.79 49.93
C ILE A 63 -15.42 7.31 50.25
N ASN A 64 -16.52 6.78 49.74
CA ASN A 64 -16.82 5.37 49.78
C ASN A 64 -15.87 4.65 48.79
N GLN A 65 -14.93 3.84 49.31
CA GLN A 65 -13.86 3.16 48.55
C GLN A 65 -14.31 2.50 47.23
N LYS A 66 -15.57 2.05 47.16
CA LYS A 66 -16.16 1.43 45.95
C LYS A 66 -16.16 2.34 44.72
N TYR A 67 -16.40 3.65 44.88
CA TYR A 67 -16.43 4.56 43.73
C TYR A 67 -15.03 4.87 43.21
N VAL A 68 -14.04 5.02 44.11
CA VAL A 68 -12.63 5.17 43.73
C VAL A 68 -12.12 3.93 42.99
N LEU A 69 -12.46 2.74 43.48
CA LEU A 69 -12.15 1.48 42.79
C LEU A 69 -12.78 1.41 41.40
N LEU A 70 -14.01 1.89 41.24
CA LEU A 70 -14.70 1.91 39.94
C LEU A 70 -14.05 2.92 38.97
N THR A 71 -13.71 4.13 39.40
CA THR A 71 -13.02 5.11 38.54
C THR A 71 -11.62 4.65 38.14
N VAL A 72 -10.86 4.06 39.07
CA VAL A 72 -9.54 3.49 38.78
C VAL A 72 -9.66 2.31 37.80
N PHE A 73 -10.66 1.44 37.98
CA PHE A 73 -10.94 0.35 37.05
C PHE A 73 -11.26 0.87 35.64
N ILE A 74 -12.18 1.84 35.53
CA ILE A 74 -12.56 2.46 34.26
C ILE A 74 -11.33 3.13 33.60
N ALA A 75 -10.54 3.89 34.35
CA ALA A 75 -9.34 4.53 33.85
C ALA A 75 -8.30 3.51 33.34
N ASN A 76 -8.10 2.40 34.05
CA ASN A 76 -7.18 1.34 33.62
C ASN A 76 -7.66 0.64 32.35
N VAL A 77 -8.95 0.33 32.23
CA VAL A 77 -9.54 -0.28 31.02
C VAL A 77 -9.39 0.67 29.83
N LEU A 78 -9.65 1.96 30.02
CA LEU A 78 -9.50 2.97 28.97
C LEU A 78 -8.03 3.15 28.58
N ASN A 79 -7.11 3.15 29.54
CA ASN A 79 -5.68 3.27 29.26
C ASN A 79 -5.17 2.06 28.46
N TYR A 80 -5.61 0.85 28.82
CA TYR A 80 -5.32 -0.37 28.06
C TYR A 80 -5.87 -0.26 26.62
N ALA A 81 -7.14 0.13 26.45
CA ALA A 81 -7.75 0.29 25.13
C ALA A 81 -7.05 1.36 24.27
N VAL A 82 -6.59 2.46 24.87
CA VAL A 82 -5.83 3.51 24.17
C VAL A 82 -4.45 2.99 23.76
N SER A 83 -3.76 2.23 24.62
CA SER A 83 -2.48 1.62 24.28
C SER A 83 -2.60 0.67 23.09
N GLU A 84 -3.57 -0.25 23.13
CA GLU A 84 -3.80 -1.22 22.05
C GLU A 84 -4.16 -0.53 20.73
N LEU A 85 -4.98 0.54 20.78
CA LEU A 85 -5.30 1.34 19.59
C LEU A 85 -4.10 2.14 19.09
N SER A 86 -3.19 2.56 19.96
CA SER A 86 -1.95 3.26 19.59
C SER A 86 -1.00 2.33 18.84
N ASP A 87 -0.78 1.12 19.36
CA ASP A 87 0.06 0.11 18.72
C ASP A 87 -0.49 -0.24 17.33
N LYS A 88 -1.82 -0.38 17.22
CA LYS A 88 -2.50 -0.62 15.95
C LYS A 88 -2.35 0.54 14.95
N ILE A 89 -2.32 1.79 15.44
CA ILE A 89 -2.06 2.96 14.60
C ILE A 89 -0.63 2.92 14.06
N GLU A 90 0.35 2.57 14.89
CA GLU A 90 1.76 2.46 14.49
C GLU A 90 1.96 1.35 13.45
N ASP A 91 1.39 0.18 13.68
CA ASP A 91 1.41 -0.94 12.74
C ASP A 91 0.79 -0.57 11.38
N LEU A 92 -0.41 0.03 11.38
CA LEU A 92 -1.05 0.49 10.14
C LEU A 92 -0.23 1.56 9.41
N ASN A 93 0.43 2.48 10.14
CA ASN A 93 1.32 3.46 9.51
C ASN A 93 2.54 2.78 8.87
N SER A 94 3.13 1.79 9.52
CA SER A 94 4.24 1.01 8.96
C SER A 94 3.81 0.30 7.67
N GLN A 95 2.67 -0.37 7.69
CA GLN A 95 2.13 -1.09 6.52
C GLN A 95 1.85 -0.14 5.34
N ILE A 96 1.30 1.05 5.59
CA ILE A 96 1.10 2.08 4.55
C ILE A 96 2.45 2.52 3.96
N LYS A 97 3.44 2.78 4.81
CA LYS A 97 4.78 3.21 4.37
C LYS A 97 5.44 2.13 3.50
N ASP A 98 5.30 0.87 3.88
CA ASP A 98 5.83 -0.25 3.11
C ASP A 98 5.09 -0.41 1.78
N CYS A 99 3.76 -0.32 1.75
CA CYS A 99 2.98 -0.36 0.50
C CYS A 99 3.41 0.75 -0.47
N LYS A 100 3.60 1.98 0.03
CA LYS A 100 4.07 3.11 -0.77
C LYS A 100 5.48 2.89 -1.32
N LYS A 101 6.40 2.45 -0.46
CA LYS A 101 7.79 2.20 -0.84
C LYS A 101 7.88 1.20 -2.00
N HIS A 102 7.27 0.03 -1.84
CA HIS A 102 7.30 -1.01 -2.86
C HIS A 102 6.52 -0.60 -4.11
N GLY A 103 5.41 0.13 -3.97
CA GLY A 103 4.68 0.71 -5.10
C GLY A 103 5.54 1.65 -5.96
N HIS A 104 6.37 2.50 -5.32
CA HIS A 104 7.32 3.36 -6.03
C HIS A 104 8.45 2.58 -6.70
N GLU A 105 8.98 1.54 -6.06
CA GLU A 105 10.01 0.67 -6.64
C GLU A 105 9.51 -0.03 -7.92
N ILE A 106 8.29 -0.60 -7.89
CA ILE A 106 7.66 -1.18 -9.08
C ILE A 106 7.42 -0.11 -10.15
N ASN A 107 6.98 1.09 -9.77
CA ASN A 107 6.71 2.16 -10.72
C ASN A 107 8.00 2.64 -11.43
N SER A 108 9.13 2.69 -10.73
CA SER A 108 10.44 2.98 -11.34
C SER A 108 10.80 1.89 -12.36
N LEU A 109 10.64 0.62 -11.98
CA LEU A 109 10.93 -0.51 -12.85
C LEU A 109 10.04 -0.53 -14.11
N LEU A 110 8.76 -0.18 -13.96
CA LEU A 110 7.83 0.01 -15.07
C LEU A 110 8.29 1.11 -16.03
N LYS A 111 8.75 2.26 -15.50
CA LYS A 111 9.24 3.37 -16.31
C LYS A 111 10.49 2.98 -17.10
N GLU A 112 11.44 2.32 -16.44
CA GLU A 112 12.64 1.77 -17.09
C GLU A 112 12.27 0.78 -18.20
N SER A 113 11.37 -0.15 -17.88
CA SER A 113 10.86 -1.14 -18.82
C SER A 113 10.19 -0.50 -20.04
N ARG A 114 9.34 0.53 -19.86
CA ARG A 114 8.72 1.28 -20.95
C ARG A 114 9.76 1.97 -21.84
N ASN A 115 10.80 2.55 -21.25
CA ASN A 115 11.89 3.18 -22.01
C ASN A 115 12.66 2.16 -22.85
N VAL A 116 12.99 0.99 -22.29
CA VAL A 116 13.65 -0.10 -23.04
C VAL A 116 12.78 -0.55 -24.22
N LEU A 117 11.47 -0.68 -24.03
CA LEU A 117 10.56 -1.07 -25.10
C LEU A 117 10.47 0.01 -26.19
N ALA A 118 10.42 1.29 -25.81
CA ALA A 118 10.40 2.41 -26.76
C ALA A 118 11.69 2.49 -27.58
N ILE A 119 12.84 2.31 -26.94
CA ILE A 119 14.15 2.22 -27.61
C ILE A 119 14.13 1.06 -28.61
N TYR A 120 13.66 -0.11 -28.19
CA TYR A 120 13.56 -1.27 -29.07
C TYR A 120 12.64 -1.03 -30.27
N GLU A 121 11.46 -0.43 -30.07
CA GLU A 121 10.53 -0.11 -31.14
C GLU A 121 11.13 0.88 -32.15
N ASP A 122 11.82 1.92 -31.68
CA ASP A 122 12.56 2.88 -32.52
C ASP A 122 13.68 2.19 -33.33
N TYR A 123 14.47 1.33 -32.68
CA TYR A 123 15.51 0.54 -33.35
C TYR A 123 14.93 -0.40 -34.39
N LYS A 124 13.80 -1.05 -34.13
CA LYS A 124 13.12 -1.94 -35.09
C LYS A 124 12.63 -1.20 -36.32
N VAL A 125 12.12 0.04 -36.16
CA VAL A 125 11.76 0.90 -37.29
C VAL A 125 13.00 1.24 -38.12
N LYS A 126 14.13 1.55 -37.48
CA LYS A 126 15.41 1.81 -38.15
C LYS A 126 16.02 0.57 -38.81
N GLN A 127 15.86 -0.63 -38.24
CA GLN A 127 16.34 -1.89 -38.80
C GLN A 127 15.64 -2.23 -40.12
N LYS A 128 14.34 -1.93 -40.27
CA LYS A 128 13.66 -2.05 -41.58
C LYS A 128 14.31 -1.19 -42.67
N LYS A 129 15.09 -0.18 -42.30
CA LYS A 129 15.82 0.71 -43.21
C LYS A 129 17.26 0.23 -43.48
N TYR A 130 17.86 -0.61 -42.63
CA TYR A 130 19.26 -1.06 -42.75
C TYR A 130 19.42 -2.55 -42.33
N GLN A 131 19.90 -3.40 -43.26
CA GLN A 131 20.06 -4.85 -43.07
C GLN A 131 21.32 -5.19 -42.25
N ASN A 132 21.16 -5.39 -40.93
CA ASN A 132 21.92 -6.32 -40.05
C ASN A 132 21.96 -5.78 -38.63
N PHE A 133 21.33 -6.46 -37.66
CA PHE A 133 21.62 -6.32 -36.22
C PHE A 133 21.03 -7.53 -35.46
N ASP A 134 21.85 -8.56 -35.22
CA ASP A 134 21.49 -9.71 -34.36
C ASP A 134 21.61 -9.37 -32.85
N ASP A 135 22.42 -8.36 -32.49
CA ASP A 135 22.72 -7.98 -31.11
C ASP A 135 21.53 -7.41 -30.30
N LEU A 136 20.44 -7.02 -30.97
CA LEU A 136 19.31 -6.32 -30.32
C LEU A 136 18.36 -7.28 -29.59
N ASP A 137 18.14 -8.47 -30.15
CA ASP A 137 17.29 -9.48 -29.51
C ASP A 137 18.01 -10.02 -28.24
N ASP A 138 19.35 -10.18 -28.28
CA ASP A 138 20.16 -10.55 -27.12
C ASP A 138 20.12 -9.47 -26.01
N TYR A 139 20.19 -8.18 -26.39
CA TYR A 139 20.00 -7.08 -25.45
C TYR A 139 18.62 -7.14 -24.77
N LEU A 140 17.55 -7.42 -25.52
CA LEU A 140 16.21 -7.57 -24.94
C LEU A 140 16.10 -8.76 -23.98
N VAL A 141 16.74 -9.89 -24.29
CA VAL A 141 16.77 -11.06 -23.39
C VAL A 141 17.44 -10.69 -22.09
N TYR A 142 18.60 -10.01 -22.15
CA TYR A 142 19.31 -9.54 -20.97
C TYR A 142 18.43 -8.59 -20.13
N GLN A 143 17.80 -7.60 -20.76
CA GLN A 143 16.91 -6.66 -20.07
C GLN A 143 15.71 -7.36 -19.43
N LEU A 144 15.09 -8.33 -20.12
CA LEU A 144 13.97 -9.11 -19.56
C LEU A 144 14.40 -9.88 -18.30
N GLN A 145 15.58 -10.50 -18.32
CA GLN A 145 16.13 -11.22 -17.16
C GLN A 145 16.47 -10.28 -16.01
N ASP A 146 17.08 -9.13 -16.29
CA ASP A 146 17.39 -8.11 -15.28
C ASP A 146 16.11 -7.56 -14.63
N PHE A 147 15.10 -7.19 -15.42
CA PHE A 147 13.82 -6.72 -14.89
C PHE A 147 13.10 -7.79 -14.09
N THR A 148 13.09 -9.04 -14.55
CA THR A 148 12.49 -10.15 -13.83
C THR A 148 13.17 -10.37 -12.48
N THR A 149 14.51 -10.31 -12.46
CA THR A 149 15.30 -10.46 -11.23
C THR A 149 15.01 -9.33 -10.25
N LYS A 150 15.07 -8.08 -10.70
CA LYS A 150 14.73 -6.90 -9.89
C LYS A 150 13.31 -6.98 -9.35
N TYR A 151 12.35 -7.34 -10.19
CA TYR A 151 10.95 -7.48 -9.81
C TYR A 151 10.74 -8.55 -8.74
N ASN A 152 11.36 -9.72 -8.89
CA ASN A 152 11.29 -10.79 -7.90
C ASN A 152 11.87 -10.36 -6.54
N VAL A 153 12.99 -9.63 -6.55
CA VAL A 153 13.59 -9.08 -5.31
C VAL A 153 12.64 -8.11 -4.60
N ILE A 154 11.86 -7.32 -5.36
CA ILE A 154 10.84 -6.46 -4.78
C ILE A 154 9.71 -7.33 -4.21
N ILE A 155 9.17 -8.28 -4.98
CA ILE A 155 8.07 -9.16 -4.55
C ILE A 155 8.40 -9.89 -3.25
N GLU A 156 9.61 -10.43 -3.13
CA GLU A 156 10.05 -11.15 -1.92
C GLU A 156 10.01 -10.29 -0.65
N LYS A 157 10.14 -8.97 -0.80
CA LYS A 157 10.13 -8.01 0.30
C LYS A 157 8.76 -7.35 0.50
N MET A 158 7.82 -7.56 -0.42
CA MET A 158 6.51 -6.92 -0.36
C MET A 158 5.69 -7.46 0.82
N PRO A 159 4.88 -6.60 1.45
CA PRO A 159 3.86 -7.07 2.38
C PRO A 159 2.87 -7.97 1.64
N HIS A 160 2.31 -8.96 2.34
CA HIS A 160 1.36 -9.90 1.75
C HIS A 160 0.14 -9.15 1.19
N ILE A 161 0.02 -9.13 -0.13
CA ILE A 161 -1.14 -8.58 -0.82
C ILE A 161 -2.27 -9.59 -0.72
N ALA A 162 -3.41 -9.22 -0.15
CA ALA A 162 -4.55 -10.14 -0.13
C ALA A 162 -5.01 -10.42 -1.56
N GLU A 163 -5.21 -11.70 -1.89
CA GLU A 163 -5.59 -12.17 -3.23
C GLU A 163 -6.82 -11.43 -3.80
N LYS A 164 -7.76 -11.04 -2.92
CA LYS A 164 -8.92 -10.22 -3.28
C LYS A 164 -8.55 -8.88 -3.95
N HIS A 165 -7.46 -8.23 -3.52
CA HIS A 165 -7.02 -6.94 -4.08
C HIS A 165 -6.38 -7.14 -5.44
N TYR A 166 -5.63 -8.23 -5.61
CA TYR A 166 -5.04 -8.59 -6.89
C TYR A 166 -6.12 -8.96 -7.92
N ASN A 167 -7.08 -9.81 -7.54
CA ASN A 167 -8.21 -10.22 -8.40
C ASN A 167 -9.12 -9.03 -8.76
N LYS A 168 -9.37 -8.11 -7.80
CA LYS A 168 -10.09 -6.86 -8.08
C LYS A 168 -9.34 -6.03 -9.12
N THR A 169 -8.04 -5.85 -8.94
CA THR A 169 -7.20 -5.07 -9.86
C THR A 169 -7.20 -5.66 -11.28
N GLN A 170 -7.09 -6.98 -11.42
CA GLN A 170 -7.20 -7.65 -12.72
C GLN A 170 -8.55 -7.38 -13.40
N LYS A 171 -9.64 -7.46 -12.63
CA LYS A 171 -10.99 -7.16 -13.13
C LYS A 171 -11.15 -5.70 -13.55
N ASP A 172 -10.63 -4.76 -12.76
CA ASP A 172 -10.69 -3.33 -13.08
C ASP A 172 -9.90 -2.99 -14.34
N PHE A 173 -8.74 -3.63 -14.55
CA PHE A 173 -8.00 -3.54 -15.81
C PHE A 173 -8.74 -4.14 -16.99
N ALA A 174 -9.36 -5.31 -16.85
CA ALA A 174 -10.14 -5.94 -17.91
C ALA A 174 -11.34 -5.08 -18.34
N ASN A 175 -11.89 -4.30 -17.41
CA ASN A 175 -13.01 -3.39 -17.66
C ASN A 175 -12.57 -1.98 -18.12
N GLY A 176 -11.27 -1.70 -18.18
CA GLY A 176 -10.74 -0.36 -18.50
C GLY A 176 -11.02 0.70 -17.42
N THR A 177 -11.35 0.29 -16.20
CA THR A 177 -11.72 1.15 -15.08
C THR A 177 -10.63 1.27 -14.02
N ASN A 178 -9.37 0.96 -14.35
CA ASN A 178 -8.29 1.06 -13.38
C ASN A 178 -8.14 2.52 -12.90
N GLN A 179 -8.39 2.73 -11.60
CA GLN A 179 -8.49 4.06 -11.00
C GLN A 179 -7.13 4.75 -10.89
N TYR A 180 -6.04 4.00 -10.71
CA TYR A 180 -4.73 4.60 -10.43
C TYR A 180 -4.01 5.06 -11.72
N THR A 181 -4.38 6.26 -12.17
CA THR A 181 -3.62 7.02 -13.17
C THR A 181 -2.37 7.67 -12.55
N GLU A 182 -1.38 8.05 -13.36
CA GLU A 182 -0.12 8.71 -12.92
C GLU A 182 -0.33 9.98 -12.05
N GLN A 183 -1.51 10.61 -12.09
CA GLN A 183 -1.81 11.81 -11.32
C GLN A 183 -2.21 11.54 -9.86
N GLU A 184 -2.93 10.46 -9.57
CA GLU A 184 -3.27 10.09 -8.18
C GLU A 184 -2.05 9.54 -7.43
N LEU A 185 -1.08 9.00 -8.18
CA LEU A 185 0.19 8.45 -7.68
C LEU A 185 1.15 9.48 -7.09
N ASN A 186 1.01 10.77 -7.43
CA ASN A 186 1.86 11.85 -6.89
C ASN A 186 1.23 12.57 -5.68
N ASN A 187 -0.05 12.31 -5.38
CA ASN A 187 -0.83 13.08 -4.40
C ASN A 187 -1.21 12.30 -3.13
N ILE A 188 -0.81 11.02 -3.02
CA ILE A 188 -1.00 10.18 -1.82
C ILE A 188 0.27 10.09 -1.00
#